data_AF-A0A0C2G459-F1
#
_entry.id   AF-A0A0C2G459-F1
#
_cell.length_a   1.000
_cell.length_b   1.000
_cell.length_c   1.000
_cell.angle_alpha   90.00
_cell.angle_beta   90.00
_cell.angle_gamma   90.00
#
_symmetry.space_group_name_H-M   'P 1'
#
loop_
_entity.id
_entity.type
_entity.pdbx_description
1 polymer ?
#
loop_
_entity_poly.entity_id
_entity_poly.type
_entity_poly.pdbx_seq_one_letter_code
_entity_poly.pdbx_strand_id
1 'polypeptide(L)'
;MLSRNLVLPRLAVRTLKTSAPFASGHHLEHWWGPEKAAGRELVGFGVNGDNNYSDRLDYWYPAIRFRKEDDVIAPIRKKELADWKNLTLEEKKMLYRYSFKQTLAEFEAPSGYWKALFPPIPPTFQDEYKEAAVQRALILEKVFNLFN
;
A
#
# COMPACT_ATOMS: atom_id res chain seq x y z
N MET A 1 -28.46 -20.28 -70.37
CA MET A 1 -28.63 -18.88 -69.90
C MET A 1 -29.46 -18.95 -68.62
N LEU A 2 -29.09 -18.49 -67.43
CA LEU A 2 -28.06 -17.59 -66.91
C LEU A 2 -27.82 -18.00 -65.45
N SER A 3 -26.56 -18.11 -65.04
CA SER A 3 -26.16 -18.18 -63.63
C SER A 3 -26.50 -16.87 -62.92
N ARG A 4 -27.21 -16.94 -61.79
CA ARG A 4 -27.27 -15.82 -60.84
C ARG A 4 -26.40 -16.15 -59.63
N ASN A 5 -25.14 -15.74 -59.71
CA ASN A 5 -24.27 -15.67 -58.54
C ASN A 5 -24.82 -14.57 -57.62
N LEU A 6 -25.36 -14.95 -56.47
CA LEU A 6 -25.70 -14.02 -55.39
C LEU A 6 -24.40 -13.59 -54.71
N VAL A 7 -23.87 -12.43 -55.10
CA VAL A 7 -22.76 -11.79 -54.40
C VAL A 7 -23.32 -11.12 -53.15
N LEU A 8 -23.18 -11.78 -52.00
CA LEU A 8 -23.42 -11.13 -50.72
C LEU A 8 -22.30 -10.10 -50.47
N PRO A 9 -22.63 -8.84 -50.11
CA PRO A 9 -21.59 -7.88 -49.75
C PRO A 9 -20.86 -8.40 -48.52
N ARG A 10 -19.53 -8.54 -48.60
CA ARG A 10 -18.70 -8.78 -47.42
C ARG A 10 -18.88 -7.60 -46.48
N LEU A 11 -19.75 -7.76 -45.47
CA LEU A 11 -19.75 -6.91 -44.30
C LEU A 11 -18.35 -7.03 -43.69
N ALA A 12 -17.53 -6.00 -43.88
CA ALA A 12 -16.28 -5.87 -43.17
C ALA A 12 -16.64 -5.74 -41.69
N VAL A 13 -16.65 -6.86 -40.97
CA VAL A 13 -16.76 -6.89 -39.52
C VAL A 13 -15.49 -6.24 -38.99
N ARG A 14 -15.50 -4.92 -38.87
CA ARG A 14 -14.52 -4.20 -38.06
C ARG A 14 -14.73 -4.72 -36.65
N THR A 15 -13.81 -5.54 -36.17
CA THR A 15 -13.79 -5.98 -34.79
C THR A 15 -13.66 -4.73 -33.92
N LEU A 16 -14.79 -4.25 -33.40
CA LEU A 16 -14.81 -3.20 -32.39
C LEU A 16 -14.19 -3.80 -31.14
N LYS A 17 -12.92 -3.50 -30.88
CA LYS A 17 -12.29 -3.79 -29.59
C LYS A 17 -12.90 -2.84 -28.56
N THR A 18 -14.00 -3.25 -27.95
CA THR A 18 -14.72 -2.47 -26.92
C THR A 18 -14.05 -2.51 -25.55
N SER A 19 -12.93 -3.22 -25.40
CA SER A 19 -12.30 -3.51 -24.09
C SER A 19 -10.92 -2.90 -23.90
N ALA A 20 -10.51 -1.91 -24.72
CA ALA A 20 -9.29 -1.17 -24.38
C ALA A 20 -9.54 -0.43 -23.05
N PRO A 21 -8.78 -0.71 -21.97
CA PRO A 21 -8.97 -0.01 -20.71
C PRO A 21 -8.78 1.49 -20.96
N PHE A 22 -9.77 2.29 -20.57
CA PHE A 22 -9.64 3.74 -20.61
C PHE A 22 -8.63 4.13 -19.52
N ALA A 23 -7.40 4.30 -19.97
CA ALA A 23 -6.29 4.91 -19.25
C ALA A 23 -6.77 6.15 -18.48
N SER A 24 -6.67 6.12 -17.16
CA SER A 24 -7.19 7.19 -16.33
C SER A 24 -6.37 8.46 -16.41
N GLY A 25 -6.99 9.52 -16.89
CA GLY A 25 -6.82 10.89 -16.42
C GLY A 25 -5.41 11.35 -16.12
N HIS A 26 -4.57 11.53 -17.14
CA HIS A 26 -3.57 12.60 -17.20
C HIS A 26 -3.43 13.01 -18.68
N HIS A 27 -3.26 14.32 -18.92
CA HIS A 27 -3.20 15.04 -20.21
C HIS A 27 -3.27 14.18 -21.49
N LEU A 28 -4.18 14.50 -22.41
CA LEU A 28 -4.44 13.83 -23.70
C LEU A 28 -3.19 13.52 -24.57
N GLU A 29 -2.03 14.07 -24.19
CA GLU A 29 -0.76 14.04 -24.92
C GLU A 29 0.32 13.17 -24.26
N HIS A 30 0.23 12.85 -22.97
CA HIS A 30 1.33 12.17 -22.25
C HIS A 30 0.84 11.01 -21.38
N TRP A 31 1.20 9.80 -21.80
CA TRP A 31 0.92 8.56 -21.09
C TRP A 31 2.15 8.11 -20.28
N TRP A 32 2.19 8.47 -19.00
CA TRP A 32 3.30 8.10 -18.09
C TRP A 32 3.18 6.68 -17.50
N GLY A 33 2.20 5.87 -17.92
CA GLY A 33 1.95 4.53 -17.36
C GLY A 33 3.18 3.60 -17.31
N PRO A 34 3.95 3.45 -18.40
CA PRO A 34 5.15 2.59 -18.41
C PRO A 34 6.28 3.13 -17.54
N GLU A 35 6.42 4.46 -17.47
CA GLU A 35 7.44 5.13 -16.65
C GLU A 35 7.12 5.02 -15.16
N LYS A 36 5.85 5.22 -14.77
CA LYS A 36 5.36 4.99 -13.40
C LYS A 36 5.55 3.53 -12.95
N ALA A 37 5.36 2.58 -13.86
CA ALA A 37 5.62 1.16 -13.59
C ALA A 37 7.11 0.86 -13.37
N ALA A 38 8.02 1.66 -13.93
CA ALA A 38 9.47 1.51 -13.81
C ALA A 38 9.98 0.09 -14.17
N GLY A 39 9.36 -0.52 -15.18
CA GLY A 39 9.68 -1.88 -15.64
C GLY A 39 9.22 -3.01 -14.71
N ARG A 40 8.34 -2.73 -13.75
CA ARG A 40 7.68 -3.73 -12.90
C ARG A 40 6.46 -4.30 -13.61
N GLU A 41 6.08 -5.53 -13.23
CA GLU A 41 4.93 -6.20 -13.83
C GLU A 41 3.61 -5.52 -13.44
N LEU A 42 2.77 -5.28 -14.45
CA LEU A 42 1.40 -4.80 -14.30
C LEU A 42 0.48 -6.00 -14.05
N VAL A 43 -0.15 -6.04 -12.89
CA VAL A 43 -0.97 -7.16 -12.43
C VAL A 43 -2.46 -6.88 -12.62
N GLY A 44 -2.89 -5.63 -12.50
CA GLY A 44 -4.31 -5.30 -12.54
C GLY A 44 -4.61 -3.83 -12.70
N PHE A 45 -5.88 -3.50 -12.45
CA PHE A 45 -6.38 -2.13 -12.50
C PHE A 45 -6.17 -1.44 -11.14
N GLY A 46 -5.36 -0.38 -11.12
CA GLY A 46 -5.07 0.39 -9.90
C GLY A 46 -6.23 1.26 -9.42
N VAL A 47 -5.99 1.98 -8.32
CA VAL A 47 -6.93 2.91 -7.66
C VAL A 47 -7.70 3.79 -8.66
N ASN A 48 -6.97 4.38 -9.61
CA ASN A 48 -7.57 5.22 -10.63
C ASN A 48 -7.48 4.62 -12.03
N GLY A 49 -6.71 3.55 -12.26
CA GLY A 49 -6.24 3.13 -13.59
C GLY A 49 -4.79 3.53 -13.89
N ASP A 50 -4.13 4.15 -12.90
CA ASP A 50 -2.71 4.45 -12.91
C ASP A 50 -1.86 3.21 -12.55
N ASN A 51 -0.73 3.06 -13.25
CA ASN A 51 0.26 2.00 -12.99
C ASN A 51 1.19 2.38 -11.84
N ASN A 52 0.63 2.61 -10.64
CA ASN A 52 1.40 2.93 -9.45
C ASN A 52 1.22 1.86 -8.35
N TYR A 53 2.23 1.72 -7.52
CA TYR A 53 2.21 0.89 -6.33
C TYR A 53 1.82 1.75 -5.12
N SER A 54 0.85 1.30 -4.33
CA SER A 54 0.49 1.92 -3.06
C SER A 54 -0.01 0.89 -2.07
N ASP A 55 0.61 0.83 -0.89
CA ASP A 55 0.08 0.06 0.25
C ASP A 55 -0.97 0.93 0.97
N ARG A 56 -2.26 0.61 0.79
CA ARG A 56 -3.35 1.29 1.49
C ARG A 56 -4.37 0.27 2.02
N LEU A 57 -5.03 0.62 3.13
CA LEU A 57 -6.04 -0.25 3.76
C LEU A 57 -7.32 -0.38 2.93
N ASP A 58 -7.63 0.60 2.09
CA ASP A 58 -8.78 0.62 1.18
C ASP A 58 -8.51 -0.12 -0.14
N TYR A 59 -7.23 -0.30 -0.51
CA TYR A 59 -6.82 -0.94 -1.77
C TYR A 59 -5.78 -2.01 -1.53
N TRP A 60 -6.24 -3.25 -1.40
CA TRP A 60 -5.38 -4.40 -1.12
C TRP A 60 -4.62 -4.91 -2.34
N TYR A 61 -5.10 -4.59 -3.55
CA TYR A 61 -4.54 -5.08 -4.81
C TYR A 61 -3.97 -3.90 -5.63
N PRO A 62 -2.65 -3.62 -5.52
CA PRO A 62 -2.03 -2.55 -6.29
C PRO A 62 -1.97 -2.89 -7.79
N ALA A 63 -1.86 -1.87 -8.64
CA ALA A 63 -1.82 -2.06 -10.09
C ALA A 63 -0.59 -2.85 -10.54
N ILE A 64 0.56 -2.58 -9.92
CA ILE A 64 1.86 -3.14 -10.22
C ILE A 64 2.39 -3.94 -9.03
N ARG A 65 3.36 -4.82 -9.27
CA ARG A 65 4.10 -5.48 -8.16
C ARG A 65 5.09 -4.53 -7.49
N PHE A 66 5.48 -4.85 -6.26
CA PHE A 66 6.43 -4.06 -5.51
C PHE A 66 7.84 -4.08 -6.15
N ARG A 67 8.39 -5.27 -6.38
CA ARG A 67 9.72 -5.48 -6.98
C ARG A 67 9.64 -5.74 -8.49
N LYS A 68 10.76 -5.50 -9.17
CA LYS A 68 10.95 -5.92 -10.56
C LYS A 68 11.13 -7.45 -10.61
N GLU A 69 10.80 -8.03 -11.75
CA GLU A 69 11.08 -9.45 -11.99
C GLU A 69 12.59 -9.65 -12.17
N ASP A 70 13.13 -10.57 -11.38
CA ASP A 70 14.55 -10.94 -11.31
C ASP A 70 14.72 -12.42 -11.67
N ASP A 71 15.93 -12.87 -11.98
CA ASP A 71 16.24 -14.27 -12.32
C ASP A 71 15.93 -15.25 -11.19
N VAL A 72 15.93 -14.77 -9.94
CA VAL A 72 15.63 -15.57 -8.74
C VAL A 72 14.14 -15.89 -8.65
N ILE A 73 13.28 -14.92 -8.97
CA ILE A 73 11.82 -15.07 -8.82
C ILE A 73 11.19 -15.71 -10.06
N ALA A 74 11.78 -15.51 -11.24
CA ALA A 74 11.32 -16.10 -12.50
C ALA A 74 11.05 -17.63 -12.46
N PRO A 75 11.91 -18.50 -11.88
CA PRO A 75 11.61 -19.93 -11.75
C PRO A 75 10.49 -20.21 -10.76
N ILE A 76 10.39 -19.43 -9.67
CA ILE A 76 9.33 -19.58 -8.66
C ILE A 76 7.98 -19.18 -9.27
N ARG A 77 7.92 -18.14 -10.12
CA ARG A 77 6.73 -17.76 -10.89
C ARG A 77 6.26 -18.86 -11.82
N LYS A 78 7.18 -19.57 -12.48
CA LYS A 78 6.82 -20.72 -13.32
C LYS A 78 6.19 -21.85 -12.49
N LYS A 79 6.63 -22.03 -11.25
CA LYS A 79 6.02 -22.98 -10.29
C LYS A 79 4.67 -22.47 -9.76
N GLU A 80 4.50 -21.15 -9.60
CA GLU A 80 3.24 -20.52 -9.16
C GLU A 80 2.06 -20.82 -10.10
N LEU A 81 2.35 -21.01 -11.40
CA LEU A 81 1.36 -21.43 -12.40
C LEU A 81 0.87 -22.88 -12.20
N ALA A 82 1.60 -23.69 -11.44
CA ALA A 82 1.23 -25.07 -11.10
C ALA A 82 0.51 -25.14 -9.74
N ASP A 83 0.31 -26.35 -9.20
CA ASP A 83 -0.37 -26.53 -7.91
C ASP A 83 0.45 -25.98 -6.74
N TRP A 84 -0.18 -25.17 -5.89
CA TRP A 84 0.44 -24.47 -4.76
C TRP A 84 0.82 -25.38 -3.59
N LYS A 85 0.42 -26.65 -3.65
CA LYS A 85 0.89 -27.70 -2.72
C LYS A 85 2.37 -28.03 -2.91
N ASN A 86 2.91 -27.83 -4.10
CA ASN A 86 4.31 -28.13 -4.42
C ASN A 86 5.28 -27.00 -4.03
N LEU A 87 4.75 -25.82 -3.68
CA LEU A 87 5.53 -24.67 -3.25
C LEU A 87 5.91 -24.79 -1.78
N THR A 88 7.19 -24.58 -1.48
CA THR A 88 7.66 -24.52 -0.09
C THR A 88 7.16 -23.26 0.61
N LEU A 89 7.16 -23.27 1.95
CA LEU A 89 6.74 -22.11 2.74
C LEU A 89 7.62 -20.87 2.47
N GLU A 90 8.91 -21.09 2.21
CA GLU A 90 9.86 -20.03 1.89
C GLU A 90 9.59 -19.43 0.50
N GLU A 91 9.32 -20.26 -0.51
CA GLU A 91 8.94 -19.79 -1.85
C GLU A 91 7.66 -18.94 -1.81
N LYS A 92 6.68 -19.32 -0.98
CA LYS A 92 5.45 -18.52 -0.78
C LYS A 92 5.75 -17.17 -0.13
N LYS A 93 6.60 -17.15 0.90
CA LYS A 93 7.05 -15.89 1.53
C LYS A 93 7.79 -15.00 0.55
N MET A 94 8.63 -15.59 -0.31
CA MET A 94 9.35 -14.87 -1.36
C MET A 94 8.39 -14.27 -2.38
N LEU A 95 7.44 -15.04 -2.91
CA LEU A 95 6.39 -14.53 -3.82
C LEU A 95 5.63 -13.35 -3.20
N TYR A 96 5.31 -13.44 -1.90
CA TYR A 96 4.66 -12.35 -1.17
C TYR A 96 5.54 -11.10 -1.10
N ARG A 97 6.82 -11.22 -0.70
CA ARG A 97 7.74 -10.07 -0.57
C ARG A 97 8.16 -9.43 -1.89
N TYR A 98 8.05 -10.15 -3.01
CA TYR A 98 8.22 -9.58 -4.35
C TYR A 98 6.96 -8.84 -4.83
N SER A 99 5.78 -9.32 -4.43
CA SER A 99 4.52 -8.74 -4.83
C SER A 99 4.15 -7.53 -3.98
N PHE A 100 4.38 -7.60 -2.66
CA PHE A 100 4.05 -6.57 -1.68
C PHE A 100 5.25 -6.12 -0.86
N LYS A 101 5.28 -4.83 -0.50
CA LYS A 101 6.32 -4.25 0.35
C LYS A 101 6.15 -4.66 1.82
N GLN A 102 4.95 -4.48 2.36
CA GLN A 102 4.64 -4.68 3.78
C GLN A 102 3.46 -5.63 3.95
N THR A 103 3.41 -6.31 5.10
CA THR A 103 2.20 -7.03 5.53
C THR A 103 1.19 -6.09 6.18
N LEU A 104 -0.07 -6.48 6.27
CA LEU A 104 -1.08 -5.70 6.98
C LEU A 104 -0.70 -5.48 8.47
N ALA A 105 -0.13 -6.50 9.11
CA ALA A 105 0.36 -6.39 10.48
C ALA A 105 1.52 -5.38 10.62
N GLU A 106 2.41 -5.31 9.63
CA GLU A 106 3.48 -4.30 9.59
C GLU A 106 2.93 -2.89 9.32
N PHE A 107 1.84 -2.78 8.55
CA PHE A 107 1.19 -1.52 8.23
C PHE A 107 0.43 -0.94 9.43
N GLU A 108 -0.27 -1.79 10.19
CA GLU A 108 -1.03 -1.40 11.39
C GLU A 108 -0.15 -1.24 12.64
N ALA A 109 1.12 -1.64 12.58
CA ALA A 109 2.03 -1.56 13.70
C ALA A 109 2.18 -0.09 14.18
N PRO A 110 2.01 0.19 15.48
CA PRO A 110 2.11 1.54 16.00
C PRO A 110 3.55 2.05 15.89
N SER A 111 3.77 3.16 15.19
CA SER A 111 5.10 3.75 14.98
C SER A 111 5.72 4.40 16.23
N GLY A 112 4.94 4.55 17.30
CA GLY A 112 5.38 5.24 18.52
C GLY A 112 5.55 6.76 18.36
N TYR A 113 5.16 7.34 17.21
CA TYR A 113 5.29 8.77 16.91
C TYR A 113 4.60 9.68 17.95
N TRP A 114 3.56 9.18 18.61
CA TRP A 114 2.90 9.90 19.70
C TRP A 114 3.86 10.29 20.84
N LYS A 115 4.92 9.50 21.09
CA LYS A 115 5.93 9.82 22.11
C LYS A 115 6.79 11.02 21.71
N ALA A 116 6.96 11.26 20.41
CA ALA A 116 7.68 12.44 19.91
C ALA A 116 6.79 13.70 19.98
N LEU A 117 5.48 13.55 19.76
CA LEU A 117 4.51 14.65 19.92
C LEU A 117 4.32 15.05 21.38
N PHE A 118 4.33 14.07 22.29
CA PHE A 118 4.19 14.26 23.72
C PHE A 118 5.44 13.74 24.43
N PRO A 119 6.57 14.48 24.35
CA PRO A 119 7.76 14.10 25.07
C PRO A 119 7.46 14.08 26.57
N PRO A 120 8.05 13.14 27.33
CA PRO A 120 7.93 13.17 28.78
C PRO A 120 8.48 14.50 29.29
N ILE A 121 7.74 15.11 30.22
CA ILE A 121 8.18 16.32 30.90
C ILE A 121 9.53 16.03 31.56
N PRO A 122 10.56 16.88 31.39
CA PRO A 122 11.86 16.67 31.99
C PRO A 122 11.74 16.48 33.51
N PRO A 123 12.57 15.60 34.12
CA PRO A 123 12.43 15.24 35.53
C PRO A 123 12.59 16.44 36.46
N THR A 124 13.41 17.43 36.09
CA THR A 124 13.61 18.67 36.85
C THR A 124 12.30 19.39 37.16
N PHE A 125 11.41 19.51 36.17
CA PHE A 125 10.11 20.16 36.34
C PHE A 125 9.15 19.31 37.20
N GLN A 126 9.26 17.99 37.13
CA GLN A 126 8.44 17.10 37.96
C GLN A 126 8.85 17.20 39.43
N ASP A 127 10.15 17.30 39.71
CA ASP A 127 10.67 17.35 41.08
C ASP A 127 10.37 18.71 41.73
N GLU A 128 10.54 19.83 41.01
CA GLU A 128 10.10 21.15 41.46
C GLU A 128 8.60 21.19 41.80
N TYR A 129 7.75 20.60 40.96
CA TYR A 129 6.31 20.53 41.22
C TYR A 129 5.98 19.70 42.47
N LYS A 130 6.66 18.56 42.65
CA LYS A 130 6.49 17.70 43.85
C LYS A 130 6.95 18.45 45.11
N GLU A 131 8.09 19.12 45.07
CA GLU A 131 8.60 19.91 46.19
C GLU A 131 7.65 21.06 46.54
N ALA A 132 7.16 21.80 45.55
CA ALA A 132 6.18 22.86 45.76
C ALA A 132 4.86 22.33 46.38
N ALA A 133 4.41 21.13 45.96
CA ALA A 133 3.24 20.48 46.55
C ALA A 133 3.47 20.08 48.02
N VAL A 134 4.66 19.56 48.37
CA VAL A 134 5.04 19.23 49.75
C VAL A 134 5.13 20.50 50.61
N GLN A 135 5.79 21.56 50.13
CA GLN A 135 5.88 22.83 50.84
C GLN A 135 4.49 23.44 51.11
N ARG A 136 3.60 23.38 50.11
CA ARG A 136 2.21 23.82 50.29
C ARG A 136 1.49 23.00 51.36
N ALA A 137 1.66 21.68 51.39
CA ALA A 137 1.07 20.82 52.41
C ALA A 137 1.59 21.16 53.82
N LEU A 138 2.92 21.36 53.96
CA LEU A 138 3.55 21.76 55.22
C LEU A 138 3.05 23.13 55.71
N ILE A 139 2.91 24.10 54.81
CA ILE A 139 2.35 25.42 55.15
C ILE A 139 0.92 25.28 55.64
N LEU A 140 0.09 24.49 54.97
CA LEU A 140 -1.31 24.28 55.37
C LEU A 140 -1.42 23.58 56.73
N GLU A 141 -0.58 22.58 57.00
CA GLU A 141 -0.52 21.91 58.30
C GLU A 141 -0.10 22.88 59.40
N LYS A 142 0.94 23.68 59.15
CA LYS A 142 1.41 24.70 60.08
C LYS A 142 0.34 25.76 60.36
N VAL A 143 -0.40 26.18 59.33
CA VAL A 143 -1.52 27.12 59.47
C VAL A 143 -2.67 26.49 60.27
N PHE A 144 -3.04 25.25 59.99
CA PHE A 144 -4.08 24.52 60.72
C PHE A 144 -3.74 24.38 62.21
N ASN A 145 -2.48 24.06 62.53
CA ASN A 145 -2.00 23.95 63.91
C ASN A 145 -1.91 25.30 64.65
N LEU A 146 -1.95 26.44 63.95
CA LEU A 146 -2.02 27.78 64.56
C LEU A 146 -3.45 28.22 64.89
N PHE A 147 -4.47 27.56 64.33
CA PHE A 147 -5.89 27.88 64.49
C PHE A 147 -6.65 26.89 65.39
N ASN A 148 -5.99 25.85 65.90
CA ASN A 148 -6.47 24.97 66.98
C ASN A 148 -5.70 25.24 68.27
#